data_AF-A0AA40F2U9-F1
#
_entry.id   AF-A0AA40F2U9-F1
#
_cell.length_a   1.000
_cell.length_b   1.000
_cell.length_c   1.000
_cell.angle_alpha   90.00
_cell.angle_beta   90.00
_cell.angle_gamma   90.00
#
_symmetry.space_group_name_H-M   'P 1'
#
loop_
_entity.id
_entity.type
_entity.pdbx_description
1 polymer ?
#
loop_
_entity_poly.entity_id
_entity_poly.type
_entity_poly.pdbx_seq_one_letter_code
_entity_poly.pdbx_strand_id
1 'polypeptide(L)' 'GGLVLGGTEVGVSILSLFRIKEIYGEDAEVFKLEGWFEEDVERLEFMTKASDLLFSKGRWQCLGRNIAKLQLKRWF' A
#
# COMPACT_ATOMS: atom_id res chain seq x y z
N GLY A 1 -7.42 18.94 8.91
CA GLY A 1 -8.25 17.71 8.98
C GLY A 1 -9.71 18.11 9.07
N GLY A 2 -10.60 17.36 8.41
CA GLY A 2 -12.05 17.59 8.47
C GLY A 2 -12.72 16.80 9.62
N LEU A 3 -13.90 17.25 10.04
CA LEU A 3 -14.75 16.52 10.99
C LEU A 3 -15.56 15.45 10.26
N VAL A 4 -15.68 14.27 10.86
CA VAL A 4 -16.50 13.15 10.35
C VAL A 4 -17.64 12.93 11.33
N LEU A 5 -18.88 12.94 10.83
CA LEU A 5 -20.07 12.74 11.66
C LEU A 5 -20.20 11.28 12.11
N GLY A 6 -20.79 11.07 13.29
CA GLY A 6 -21.09 9.73 13.78
C GLY A 6 -21.99 8.96 12.81
N GLY A 7 -21.71 7.67 12.61
CA GLY A 7 -22.43 6.82 11.65
C GLY A 7 -21.91 6.91 10.20
N THR A 8 -20.91 7.75 9.93
CA THR A 8 -20.25 7.78 8.61
C THR A 8 -19.34 6.56 8.44
N GLU A 9 -19.56 5.78 7.39
CA GLU A 9 -18.64 4.72 6.99
C GLU A 9 -17.40 5.32 6.31
N VAL A 10 -16.22 4.87 6.72
CA VAL A 10 -14.95 5.34 6.15
C VAL A 10 -14.22 4.16 5.56
N GLY A 11 -14.00 4.21 4.25
CA GLY A 11 -13.24 3.21 3.50
C GLY A 11 -11.93 3.76 2.96
N VAL A 12 -11.08 2.85 2.46
CA VAL A 12 -9.84 3.20 1.76
C VAL A 12 -9.99 2.80 0.30
N SER A 13 -9.75 3.75 -0.61
CA SER A 13 -9.59 3.44 -2.03
C SER A 13 -8.17 2.93 -2.27
N ILE A 14 -8.02 1.61 -2.38
CA ILE A 14 -6.73 0.97 -2.66
C ILE A 14 -6.18 1.38 -4.04
N LEU A 15 -7.06 1.53 -5.03
CA LEU A 15 -6.63 1.98 -6.36
C LEU A 15 -6.03 3.40 -6.32
N SER A 16 -6.66 4.30 -5.57
CA SER A 16 -6.17 5.67 -5.42
C SER A 16 -4.88 5.71 -4.61
N LEU A 17 -4.77 4.88 -3.56
CA LEU A 17 -3.56 4.75 -2.73
C LEU A 17 -2.33 4.45 -3.60
N PHE A 18 -2.42 3.47 -4.51
CA PHE A 18 -1.32 3.10 -5.40
C PHE A 18 -0.96 4.14 -6.47
N ARG A 19 -1.73 5.23 -6.59
CA ARG A 19 -1.50 6.34 -7.54
C ARG A 19 -1.06 7.64 -6.87
N ILE A 20 -0.81 7.63 -5.56
CA ILE A 20 -0.32 8.81 -4.84
C ILE A 20 1.12 9.09 -5.30
N LYS A 21 1.31 10.21 -6.00
CA LYS A 21 2.58 10.58 -6.61
C LYS A 21 3.67 10.87 -5.59
N GLU A 22 3.29 11.38 -4.44
CA GLU A 22 4.19 11.65 -3.32
C GLU A 22 4.81 10.35 -2.76
N ILE A 23 4.09 9.23 -2.87
CA ILE A 23 4.57 7.91 -2.43
C ILE A 23 5.35 7.24 -3.57
N TYR A 24 4.74 7.12 -4.75
CA TYR A 24 5.24 6.23 -5.82
C TYR A 24 5.96 6.96 -6.97
N GLY A 25 6.03 8.30 -6.96
CA GLY A 25 6.63 9.10 -8.02
C GLY A 25 5.61 9.70 -9.00
N GLU A 26 6.05 10.62 -9.86
CA GLU A 26 5.17 11.32 -10.82
C GLU A 26 4.48 10.39 -11.82
N ASP A 27 5.05 9.22 -12.02
CA ASP A 27 4.65 8.14 -12.90
C ASP A 27 3.90 7.01 -12.18
N ALA A 28 3.31 7.27 -11.00
CA ALA A 28 2.57 6.30 -10.19
C ALA A 28 1.42 5.56 -10.91
N GLU A 29 1.02 5.98 -12.11
CA GLU A 29 0.02 5.28 -12.92
C GLU A 29 0.61 4.14 -13.78
N VAL A 30 1.94 4.08 -13.89
CA VAL A 30 2.68 3.09 -14.68
C VAL A 30 3.38 2.12 -13.74
N PHE A 31 3.18 0.82 -13.97
CA PHE A 31 3.93 -0.19 -13.24
C PHE A 31 5.41 -0.17 -13.66
N LYS A 32 6.30 0.09 -12.70
CA LYS A 32 7.76 0.05 -12.87
C LYS A 32 8.40 -0.77 -11.77
N LEU A 33 9.20 -1.75 -12.15
CA LEU A 33 9.92 -2.57 -11.18
C LEU A 33 11.05 -1.76 -10.54
N GLU A 34 11.66 -0.88 -11.32
CA GLU A 34 12.83 -0.08 -10.92
C GLU A 34 12.53 0.88 -9.77
N GLY A 35 11.28 1.31 -9.63
CA GLY A 35 10.84 2.13 -8.50
C GLY A 35 10.95 1.42 -7.15
N TRP A 36 11.12 0.09 -7.13
CA TRP A 36 11.37 -0.69 -5.92
C TRP A 36 12.86 -0.86 -5.61
N PHE A 37 13.76 -0.41 -6.49
CA PHE A 37 15.20 -0.31 -6.25
C PHE A 37 15.57 1.07 -5.68
N GLU A 38 14.76 1.60 -4.77
CA GLU A 38 14.96 2.90 -4.12
C GLU A 38 16.19 2.85 -3.20
N GLU A 39 17.10 3.81 -3.36
CA GLU A 39 18.34 3.89 -2.57
C GLU A 39 18.10 4.47 -1.18
N ASP A 40 17.10 5.34 -1.05
CA ASP A 40 16.65 5.88 0.23
C ASP A 40 15.83 4.82 1.00
N VAL A 41 16.44 4.25 2.03
CA VAL A 41 15.85 3.21 2.89
C VAL A 41 14.57 3.70 3.58
N GLU A 42 14.51 4.97 4.02
CA GLU A 42 13.33 5.50 4.72
C GLU A 42 12.15 5.63 3.74
N ARG A 43 12.45 6.09 2.52
CA ARG A 43 11.47 6.17 1.44
C ARG A 43 10.97 4.78 1.03
N LEU A 44 11.86 3.80 0.86
CA LEU A 44 11.50 2.43 0.54
C LEU A 44 10.63 1.80 1.63
N GLU A 45 10.95 2.04 2.91
CA GLU A 45 10.11 1.60 4.02
C GLU A 45 8.73 2.23 3.98
N PHE A 46 8.63 3.52 3.67
CA PHE A 46 7.36 4.22 3.56
C PHE A 46 6.49 3.68 2.42
N MET A 47 7.08 3.49 1.23
CA MET A 47 6.42 2.85 0.08
C MET A 47 5.94 1.44 0.43
N THR A 48 6.78 0.66 1.12
CA THR A 48 6.43 -0.70 1.57
C THR A 48 5.27 -0.68 2.56
N LYS A 49 5.27 0.24 3.53
CA LYS A 49 4.19 0.40 4.53
C LYS A 49 2.87 0.83 3.86
N ALA A 50 2.93 1.73 2.89
CA ALA A 50 1.76 2.15 2.10
C ALA A 50 1.20 0.98 1.30
N SER A 51 2.04 0.26 0.56
CA SER A 51 1.61 -0.90 -0.25
C SER A 51 1.05 -2.04 0.60
N ASP A 52 1.53 -2.20 1.84
CA ASP A 52 1.01 -3.21 2.77
C ASP A 52 -0.43 -2.94 3.22
N LEU A 53 -0.95 -1.70 3.04
CA LEU A 53 -2.36 -1.37 3.27
C LEU A 53 -3.32 -2.05 2.29
N LEU A 54 -2.81 -2.65 1.20
CA LEU A 54 -3.58 -3.60 0.38
C LEU A 54 -4.19 -4.72 1.23
N PHE A 55 -3.49 -5.12 2.29
CA PHE A 55 -3.96 -6.12 3.24
C PHE A 55 -4.67 -5.49 4.44
N SER A 56 -5.04 -4.21 4.40
CA SER A 56 -5.57 -3.46 5.54
C SER A 56 -4.63 -3.51 6.77
N LYS A 57 -5.05 -2.90 7.88
CA LYS A 57 -4.25 -2.87 9.12
C LYS A 57 -5.14 -2.97 10.36
N GLY A 58 -4.53 -3.33 11.48
CA GLY A 58 -5.20 -3.42 12.78
C GLY A 58 -6.24 -4.52 12.80
N ARG A 59 -7.41 -4.23 13.39
CA ARG A 59 -8.51 -5.20 13.54
C ARG A 59 -9.09 -5.70 12.21
N TRP A 60 -8.89 -4.96 11.12
CA TRP A 60 -9.43 -5.28 9.80
C TRP A 60 -8.37 -5.84 8.84
N GLN A 61 -7.20 -6.24 9.36
CA GLN A 61 -6.14 -6.80 8.53
C GLN A 61 -6.57 -8.13 7.87
N CYS A 62 -6.22 -8.29 6.60
CA CYS A 62 -6.42 -9.53 5.86
C CYS A 62 -5.69 -10.69 6.54
N LEU A 63 -6.45 -11.65 7.05
CA LEU A 63 -5.94 -12.86 7.71
C LEU A 63 -5.04 -13.70 6.80
N GLY A 64 -5.29 -13.66 5.48
CA GLY A 64 -4.53 -14.39 4.47
C GLY A 64 -3.20 -13.73 4.07
N ARG A 65 -2.84 -12.56 4.60
CA ARG A 65 -1.65 -11.79 4.18
C ARG A 65 -0.38 -12.62 4.15
N ASN A 66 -0.12 -13.40 5.19
CA ASN A 66 1.09 -14.21 5.28
C ASN A 66 1.08 -15.38 4.28
N ILE A 67 -0.09 -15.99 4.06
CA ILE A 67 -0.26 -17.07 3.07
C ILE A 67 -0.05 -16.50 1.67
N ALA A 68 -0.68 -15.38 1.33
CA ALA A 68 -0.50 -14.71 0.04
C ALA A 68 0.98 -14.39 -0.23
N LYS A 69 1.69 -13.83 0.75
CA LYS A 69 3.13 -13.56 0.64
C LYS A 69 3.97 -14.83 0.47
N LEU A 70 3.65 -15.90 1.19
CA LEU A 70 4.32 -17.19 1.05
C LEU A 70 4.12 -17.78 -0.34
N GLN A 71 2.87 -17.74 -0.85
CA GLN A 71 2.56 -18.25 -2.17
C GLN A 71 3.30 -17.44 -3.25
N LEU A 72 3.27 -16.10 -3.20
CA LEU A 72 3.99 -15.26 -4.18
C LEU A 72 5.49 -15.60 -4.24
N LYS A 73 6.15 -15.75 -3.08
CA LYS A 73 7.57 -16.15 -2.98
C LYS A 73 7.87 -17.58 -3.43
N ARG A 74 6.84 -18.41 -3.62
CA ARG A 74 7.01 -19.79 -4.12
C ARG A 74 7.05 -19.84 -5.65
N TRP A 75 6.37 -18.91 -6.31
CA TRP A 75 6.27 -18.86 -7.78
C TRP A 75 7.32 -17.97 -8.43
N PHE A 76 7.91 -17.04 -7.69
CA PHE A 76 9.03 -16.19 -8.09
C PHE A 76 10.28 -16.56 -7.28
#